data_AF-A0A535ETC0-F1
#
_entry.id   AF-A0A535ETC0-F1
#
_cell.length_a   1.000
_cell.length_b   1.000
_cell.length_c   1.000
_cell.angle_alpha   90.00
_cell.angle_beta   90.00
_cell.angle_gamma   90.00
#
_symmetry.space_group_name_H-M   'P 1'
#
loop_
_entity.id
_entity.type
_entity.pdbx_description
1 polymer ?
#
loop_
_entity_poly.entity_id
_entity_poly.type
_entity_poly.pdbx_seq_one_letter_code
_entity_poly.pdbx_strand_id
1 'polypeptide(L)' 'MLGRRLLVDLTPLRESRDFRYLWLSQLATMAGRQIVVVAVPYQVYLLTHSSLLVGLIGLFQAV' A
#
# COMPACT_ATOMS: atom_id res chain seq x y z
N MET A 1 -29.68 -12.22 18.28
CA MET A 1 -28.34 -11.63 18.56
C MET A 1 -27.32 -12.12 17.54
N LEU A 2 -27.31 -11.61 16.29
CA LEU A 2 -26.39 -12.15 15.26
C LEU A 2 -25.91 -11.13 14.20
N GLY A 3 -26.06 -9.82 14.41
CA GLY A 3 -25.75 -8.81 13.37
C GLY A 3 -24.42 -8.05 13.49
N ARG A 4 -23.67 -8.19 14.59
CA ARG A 4 -22.64 -7.19 14.97
C ARG A 4 -21.18 -7.65 14.88
N ARG A 5 -20.93 -8.86 14.36
CA ARG A 5 -19.57 -9.42 14.19
C ARG A 5 -18.96 -9.20 12.79
N LEU A 6 -19.65 -8.52 11.88
CA LEU A 6 -19.17 -8.20 10.53
C LEU A 6 -18.68 -6.75 10.37
N LEU A 7 -18.92 -5.89 11.36
CA LEU A 7 -18.39 -4.54 11.36
C LEU A 7 -17.02 -4.57 12.03
N VAL A 8 -15.99 -4.12 11.31
CA VAL A 8 -14.64 -3.90 11.84
C VAL A 8 -14.78 -3.18 13.17
N ASP A 9 -14.26 -3.79 14.24
CA ASP A 9 -14.33 -3.18 15.56
C ASP A 9 -13.43 -1.93 15.58
N LEU A 10 -14.06 -0.76 15.59
CA LEU A 10 -13.38 0.54 15.61
C LEU A 10 -13.10 1.01 17.05
N THR A 11 -13.48 0.24 18.07
CA THR A 11 -13.20 0.54 19.48
C THR A 11 -11.71 0.83 19.73
N PRO A 12 -10.74 0.01 19.22
CA PRO A 12 -9.31 0.29 19.41
C PRO A 12 -8.82 1.59 18.77
N LEU A 13 -9.45 2.10 17.70
CA LEU A 13 -9.11 3.40 17.09
C LEU A 13 -9.51 4.60 17.95
N ARG A 14 -10.52 4.44 18.82
CA ARG A 14 -11.01 5.49 19.72
C ARG A 14 -10.34 5.46 21.08
N GLU A 15 -10.03 4.28 21.60
CA GLU A 15 -9.59 4.09 22.99
C GLU A 15 -8.07 4.18 23.17
N SER A 16 -7.30 3.77 22.17
CA SER A 16 -5.82 3.74 22.23
C SER A 16 -5.17 4.75 21.28
N ARG A 17 -4.53 5.77 21.86
CA ARG A 17 -3.83 6.81 21.09
C ARG A 17 -2.67 6.25 20.25
N ASP A 18 -1.93 5.28 20.79
CA ASP A 18 -0.80 4.62 20.11
C ASP A 18 -1.27 3.78 18.91
N PHE A 19 -2.37 3.05 19.08
CA PHE A 19 -2.99 2.28 17.99
C PHE A 19 -3.41 3.19 16.83
N ARG A 20 -3.93 4.39 17.13
CA ARG A 20 -4.32 5.36 16.12
C ARG A 20 -3.12 5.89 15.32
N TYR A 21 -1.99 6.13 15.95
CA TYR A 21 -0.76 6.52 15.26
C TYR A 21 -0.24 5.41 14.36
N LEU A 22 -0.19 4.17 14.86
CA LEU A 22 0.21 3.00 14.06
C LEU A 22 -0.72 2.80 12.86
N TRP A 23 -2.03 2.96 13.05
CA TRP A 23 -3.00 2.82 11.98
C TRP A 23 -2.84 3.92 10.91
N LEU A 24 -2.64 5.17 11.31
CA LEU A 24 -2.37 6.27 10.38
C LEU A 24 -1.06 6.06 9.61
N SER A 25 0.01 5.62 10.29
CA SER A 25 1.27 5.32 9.61
C SER A 25 1.14 4.12 8.66
N GLN A 26 0.35 3.11 9.03
CA GLN A 26 0.07 1.98 8.17
C GLN A 26 -0.67 2.44 6.91
N LEU A 27 -1.69 3.27 7.05
CA LEU A 27 -2.40 3.86 5.91
C LEU A 27 -1.46 4.66 5.01
N ALA A 28 -0.65 5.55 5.58
CA ALA A 28 0.31 6.35 4.82
C ALA A 28 1.33 5.46 4.08
N THR A 29 1.82 4.41 4.74
CA THR A 29 2.76 3.44 4.15
C THR A 29 2.11 2.67 3.00
N MET A 30 0.88 2.19 3.17
CA MET A 30 0.18 1.47 2.11
C MET A 30 -0.11 2.37 0.91
N ALA A 31 -0.51 3.63 1.15
CA ALA A 31 -0.72 4.61 0.10
C ALA A 31 0.58 4.89 -0.66
N GLY A 32 1.68 5.18 0.04
CA GLY A 32 2.99 5.39 -0.57
C GLY A 32 3.46 4.18 -1.39
N ARG A 33 3.22 2.98 -0.88
CA ARG A 33 3.60 1.73 -1.58
C ARG A 33 2.88 1.57 -2.91
N GLN A 34 1.59 1.89 -2.99
CA GLN A 34 0.87 1.84 -4.27
C GLN A 34 1.39 2.86 -5.28
N ILE A 35 1.80 4.04 -4.83
CA ILE A 35 2.41 5.05 -5.70
C ILE A 35 3.73 4.52 -6.28
N VAL A 36 4.61 3.98 -5.42
CA VAL A 36 5.94 3.48 -5.84
C VAL A 36 5.82 2.34 -6.85
N VAL A 37 4.86 1.43 -6.66
CA VAL A 37 4.62 0.29 -7.56
C VAL A 37 4.39 0.74 -9.02
N VAL A 38 3.73 1.89 -9.22
CA VAL A 38 3.44 2.44 -10.55
C VAL A 38 4.49 3.45 -11.02
N ALA A 39 4.97 4.30 -10.10
CA ALA A 39 5.91 5.37 -10.42
C ALA A 39 7.27 4.83 -10.86
N VAL A 40 7.78 3.75 -10.23
CA VAL A 40 9.10 3.19 -10.55
C VAL A 40 9.17 2.63 -11.98
N PRO A 41 8.26 1.74 -12.42
CA PRO A 41 8.26 1.25 -13.80
C PRO A 41 8.08 2.38 -14.83
N TYR A 42 7.22 3.35 -14.54
CA TYR A 42 7.00 4.50 -15.41
C TYR A 42 8.27 5.36 -15.56
N GLN A 43 8.95 5.65 -14.44
CA GLN A 43 10.19 6.41 -14.44
C GLN A 43 11.30 5.70 -15.22
N VAL A 44 11.41 4.36 -15.09
CA VAL A 44 12.41 3.59 -15.83
C VAL A 44 12.10 3.59 -17.33
N TYR A 45 10.82 3.47 -17.70
CA TYR A 45 10.41 3.56 -19.11
C TYR A 45 10.83 4.90 -19.73
N LEU A 46 10.63 6.01 -19.03
CA LEU A 46 11.05 7.33 -19.52
C LEU A 46 12.57 7.43 -19.75
N LEU A 47 13.36 6.78 -18.89
CA LEU A 47 14.83 6.83 -18.97
C LEU A 47 15.40 5.89 -20.04
N THR A 48 14.79 4.72 -20.25
CA THR A 48 15.35 3.67 -21.13
C THR A 48 14.55 3.42 -22.41
N HIS A 49 13.32 3.91 -22.52
CA HIS A 49 12.38 3.66 -23.63
C HIS A 49 12.16 2.17 -23.96
N SER A 50 12.52 1.26 -23.04
CA SER A 50 12.51 -0.18 -23.26
C SER A 50 11.45 -0.86 -22.40
N SER A 51 10.43 -1.41 -23.06
CA SER A 51 9.32 -2.15 -22.43
C SER A 51 9.78 -3.47 -21.79
N LEU A 52 10.91 -4.04 -22.25
CA LEU A 52 11.51 -5.25 -21.67
C LEU A 52 11.99 -5.01 -20.23
N LEU A 53 12.61 -3.86 -19.97
CA LEU A 53 13.08 -3.50 -18.62
C LEU A 53 11.93 -3.22 -17.66
N VAL A 54 10.85 -2.61 -18.15
CA VAL A 54 9.61 -2.41 -17.38
C VAL A 54 9.00 -3.75 -16.98
N GLY A 55 8.96 -4.73 -17.91
CA GLY A 55 8.47 -6.08 -17.63
C GLY A 55 9.30 -6.83 -16.59
N LEU A 56 10.64 -6.71 -16.66
CA LEU A 56 11.54 -7.28 -15.65
C LEU A 56 11.35 -6.65 -14.27
N ILE A 57 11.17 -5.34 -14.18
CA ILE A 57 10.87 -4.65 -12.92
C ILE A 57 9.56 -5.14 -12.32
N GLY A 58 8.53 -5.33 -13.15
CA GLY A 58 7.27 -5.91 -12.71
C GLY A 58 7.42 -7.32 -12.13
N LEU A 59 8.26 -8.16 -12.76
CA LEU A 59 8.57 -9.51 -12.27
C LEU A 59 9.28 -9.48 -10.90
N PHE A 60 10.27 -8.61 -10.71
CA PHE A 60 10.97 -8.50 -9.43
C PHE A 60 10.13 -7.87 -8.31
N GLN A 61 9.13 -7.02 -8.65
CA GLN A 61 8.19 -6.50 -7.65
C GLN A 61 7.16 -7.54 -7.19
N ALA A 62 6.90 -8.59 -7.99
CA ALA A 62 5.91 -9.61 -7.71
C ALA A 62 6.42 -10.77 -6.83
N VAL A 63 7.74 -10.89 -6.67
CA VAL A 63 8.45 -11.87 -5.80
C VAL A 63 8.81 -11.24 -4.48
#